data_AF-A0A9E5SHF2-F1
#
_entry.id   AF-A0A9E5SHF2-F1
#
_cell.length_a   1.000
_cell.length_b   1.000
_cell.length_c   1.000
_cell.angle_alpha   90.00
_cell.angle_beta   90.00
_cell.angle_gamma   90.00
#
_symmetry.space_group_name_H-M   'P 1'
#
loop_
_entity.id
_entity.type
_entity.pdbx_description
1 polymer ?
#
loop_
_entity_poly.entity_id
_entity_poly.type
_entity_poly.pdbx_seq_one_letter_code
_entity_poly.pdbx_strand_id
1 'polypeptide(L)'
;MSKLWGLYVNEMYKLIKKPLVIILIVLIFTSGLLFPALIKFAISFDSEPYIEDKNTIETQLQYYKDEKTKLSSELLAAIDNQDDEYYIEDLKMQIDELETYIFQSELFLELQLFDEPEHVMHDSFIPRALSSLNSLNTDIINLNKVPEEERDDNWAAELDQAGKGYAQLYDSIKNKDFTTYNNYQIEAISAFKSILSSYDAEIHEFSLKLLPVIDPTGGLNGEIDFEAANLVADYASLLKYELDNNVNIKYDMIYGDQSIVLLSEEQRLEKQEEYDILMYKIENKQVATSLPKDSTLISSLSVEFSNFFLSILIFFAAGSIVANEMTTGSIKTLIIAPVRRWKIFTSKFLTLLTLFLVASLVLHVATSLGNNIFFDAKHTAYLFVSDGKVVSIPGIFFGYFYLLADHTLLFVLMLLAFMLSTVSRHSAVGIAIPFALMMVTSWASMMLSSLPIAKARWMDFLYFYNTDLADRLFPMHKFFDLVTYIRISQNIPQNNLPSLSFSVLFVLVLCVCLFYIAFDSFTRRDIK
;
A
#
# COMPACT_ATOMS: atom_id res chain seq x y z
N MET A 1 -23.75 -37.57 -21.36
CA MET A 1 -22.53 -36.85 -20.91
C MET A 1 -21.23 -37.42 -21.49
N SER A 2 -21.12 -38.72 -21.79
CA SER A 2 -19.89 -39.35 -22.33
C SER A 2 -19.23 -38.66 -23.54
N LYS A 3 -20.01 -38.25 -24.55
CA LYS A 3 -19.47 -37.59 -25.76
C LYS A 3 -18.90 -36.18 -25.50
N LEU A 4 -19.47 -35.42 -24.56
CA LEU A 4 -18.97 -34.07 -24.24
C LEU A 4 -17.63 -34.18 -23.48
N TRP A 5 -17.56 -35.10 -22.52
CA TRP A 5 -16.34 -35.38 -21.77
C TRP A 5 -15.21 -35.86 -22.68
N GLY A 6 -15.50 -36.80 -23.60
CA GLY A 6 -14.51 -37.25 -24.58
C GLY A 6 -13.96 -36.13 -25.48
N LEU A 7 -14.82 -35.20 -25.90
CA LEU A 7 -14.38 -34.01 -26.64
C LEU A 7 -13.49 -33.11 -25.78
N TYR A 8 -13.91 -32.83 -24.54
CA TYR A 8 -13.14 -32.01 -23.60
C TYR A 8 -11.73 -32.59 -23.35
N VAL A 9 -11.63 -33.88 -23.05
CA VAL A 9 -10.33 -34.54 -22.82
C VAL A 9 -9.45 -34.48 -24.07
N ASN A 10 -10.03 -34.66 -25.26
CA ASN A 10 -9.31 -34.54 -26.53
C ASN A 10 -8.81 -33.11 -26.77
N GLU A 11 -9.61 -32.09 -26.48
CA GLU A 11 -9.20 -30.68 -26.60
C GLU A 11 -8.09 -30.32 -25.60
N MET A 12 -8.20 -30.78 -24.34
CA MET A 12 -7.13 -30.63 -23.34
C MET A 12 -5.83 -31.27 -23.81
N TYR A 13 -5.89 -32.49 -24.37
CA TYR A 13 -4.72 -33.18 -24.89
C TYR A 13 -4.05 -32.44 -26.05
N LYS A 14 -4.84 -31.94 -27.00
CA LYS A 14 -4.34 -31.11 -28.10
C LYS A 14 -3.65 -29.85 -27.59
N LEU A 15 -4.24 -29.20 -26.58
CA LEU A 15 -3.75 -27.95 -26.02
C LEU A 15 -2.42 -28.15 -25.28
N ILE A 16 -2.34 -29.13 -24.37
CA ILE A 16 -1.15 -29.43 -23.56
C ILE A 16 0.04 -29.85 -24.44
N LYS A 17 -0.22 -30.51 -25.58
CA LYS A 17 0.83 -30.91 -26.53
C LYS A 17 1.41 -29.76 -27.36
N LYS A 18 0.85 -28.56 -27.33
CA LYS A 18 1.42 -27.42 -28.04
C LYS A 18 2.72 -26.98 -27.34
N PRO A 19 3.87 -26.93 -28.04
CA PRO A 19 5.14 -26.53 -27.42
C PRO A 19 5.06 -25.16 -26.73
N LEU A 20 4.34 -24.21 -27.34
CA LEU A 20 4.17 -22.87 -26.77
C LEU A 20 3.45 -22.88 -25.40
N VAL A 21 2.44 -23.75 -25.22
CA VAL A 21 1.71 -23.85 -23.94
C VAL A 21 2.65 -24.35 -22.84
N ILE A 22 3.47 -25.36 -23.15
CA ILE A 22 4.46 -25.89 -22.20
C ILE A 22 5.49 -24.82 -21.86
N ILE A 23 6.04 -24.14 -22.86
CA ILE A 23 7.03 -23.07 -22.66
C ILE A 23 6.46 -21.96 -21.78
N LEU A 24 5.23 -21.51 -22.04
CA LEU A 24 4.61 -20.44 -21.25
C LEU A 24 4.29 -20.87 -19.82
N ILE A 25 3.84 -22.11 -19.59
CA ILE A 25 3.64 -22.62 -18.22
C ILE A 25 4.97 -22.68 -17.47
N VAL A 26 6.05 -23.13 -18.13
CA VAL A 26 7.39 -23.12 -17.53
C VAL A 26 7.82 -21.69 -17.24
N LEU A 27 7.62 -20.74 -18.15
CA LEU A 27 7.96 -19.34 -17.93
C LEU A 27 7.19 -18.72 -16.77
N ILE A 28 5.88 -18.99 -16.64
CA ILE A 28 5.06 -18.56 -15.49
C ILE A 28 5.65 -19.12 -14.19
N PHE A 29 5.98 -20.40 -14.15
CA PHE A 29 6.54 -21.03 -12.96
C PHE A 29 7.93 -20.48 -12.61
N THR A 30 8.82 -20.37 -13.60
CA THR A 30 10.19 -19.88 -13.38
C THR A 30 10.22 -18.40 -13.03
N SER A 31 9.36 -17.57 -13.64
CA SER A 31 9.27 -16.15 -13.32
C SER A 31 8.73 -15.95 -11.91
N GLY A 32 7.63 -16.62 -11.53
CA GLY A 32 7.09 -16.53 -10.17
C GLY A 32 8.09 -16.98 -9.11
N LEU A 33 8.87 -18.04 -9.38
CA LEU A 33 9.83 -18.58 -8.43
C LEU A 33 11.13 -17.76 -8.33
N LEU A 34 11.69 -17.28 -9.45
CA LEU A 34 13.04 -16.70 -9.51
C LEU A 34 13.07 -15.18 -9.61
N PHE A 35 11.98 -14.52 -10.02
CA PHE A 35 11.94 -13.06 -10.04
C PHE A 35 12.16 -12.42 -8.66
N PRO A 36 11.63 -12.96 -7.55
CA PRO A 36 11.99 -12.49 -6.21
C PRO A 36 13.51 -12.53 -5.95
N ALA A 37 14.21 -13.55 -6.46
CA ALA A 37 15.67 -13.64 -6.34
C ALA A 37 16.39 -12.48 -7.05
N LEU A 38 15.91 -12.11 -8.24
CA LEU A 38 16.45 -10.99 -9.01
C LEU A 38 16.23 -9.67 -8.30
N ILE A 39 15.06 -9.47 -7.69
CA ILE A 39 14.79 -8.27 -6.89
C ILE A 39 15.69 -8.22 -5.66
N LYS A 40 15.85 -9.33 -4.94
CA LYS A 40 16.73 -9.40 -3.77
C LYS A 40 18.17 -9.06 -4.13
N PHE A 41 18.63 -9.56 -5.27
CA PHE A 41 19.93 -9.21 -5.82
C PHE A 41 20.02 -7.72 -6.18
N ALA A 42 18.98 -7.13 -6.79
CA ALA A 42 18.97 -5.71 -7.11
C ALA A 42 19.01 -4.81 -5.85
N ILE A 43 18.21 -5.14 -4.82
CA ILE A 43 18.18 -4.40 -3.55
C ILE A 43 19.52 -4.49 -2.82
N SER A 44 20.27 -5.59 -2.96
CA SER A 44 21.60 -5.69 -2.35
C SER A 44 22.65 -4.71 -2.91
N PHE A 45 22.33 -3.97 -3.98
CA PHE A 45 23.16 -2.87 -4.49
C PHE A 45 22.72 -1.49 -4.01
N ASP A 46 21.55 -1.36 -3.36
CA ASP A 46 21.20 -0.12 -2.67
C ASP A 46 22.10 -0.02 -1.44
N SER A 47 22.78 1.12 -1.30
CA SER A 47 23.68 1.38 -0.17
C SER A 47 22.88 1.39 1.13
N GLU A 48 23.36 0.68 2.16
CA GLU A 48 22.83 0.83 3.53
C GLU A 48 22.76 2.33 3.89
N PRO A 49 21.69 2.78 4.58
CA PRO A 49 21.60 4.15 5.06
C PRO A 49 22.85 4.51 5.86
N TYR A 50 23.45 5.64 5.51
CA TYR A 50 24.70 6.09 6.10
C TYR A 50 24.46 6.51 7.55
N ILE A 51 24.74 5.63 8.50
CA ILE A 51 24.90 6.01 9.90
C ILE A 51 26.26 6.68 10.02
N GLU A 52 26.28 7.96 10.39
CA GLU A 52 27.51 8.70 10.62
C GLU A 52 28.33 8.02 11.73
N ASP A 53 29.54 7.59 11.39
CA ASP A 53 30.44 6.99 12.38
C ASP A 53 30.89 8.05 13.39
N LYS A 54 31.28 7.59 14.58
CA LYS A 54 31.75 8.47 15.66
C LYS A 54 32.79 9.50 15.20
N ASN A 55 33.74 9.07 14.37
CA ASN A 55 34.81 9.94 13.88
C ASN A 55 34.27 11.08 13.00
N THR A 56 33.27 10.78 12.15
CA THR A 56 32.59 11.79 11.33
C THR A 56 31.91 12.82 12.22
N ILE A 57 31.15 12.38 13.23
CA ILE A 57 30.45 13.28 14.16
C ILE A 57 31.45 14.13 14.94
N GLU A 58 32.53 13.55 15.48
CA GLU A 58 33.58 14.30 16.20
C GLU A 58 34.28 15.33 15.29
N THR A 59 34.51 14.98 14.02
CA THR A 59 35.11 15.90 13.03
C THR A 59 34.19 17.06 12.70
N GLN A 60 32.90 16.79 12.47
CA GLN A 60 31.89 17.81 12.24
C GLN A 60 31.72 18.72 13.46
N LEU A 61 31.65 18.16 14.66
CA LEU A 61 31.57 18.91 15.92
C LEU A 61 32.75 19.87 16.07
N GLN A 62 33.98 19.42 15.78
CA GLN A 62 35.15 20.27 15.84
C GLN A 62 35.07 21.41 14.81
N TYR A 63 34.65 21.08 13.58
CA TYR A 63 34.42 22.07 12.53
C TYR A 63 33.41 23.15 12.96
N TYR A 64 32.25 22.76 13.50
CA TYR A 64 31.23 23.71 13.96
C TYR A 64 31.74 24.60 15.09
N LYS A 65 32.53 24.06 16.04
CA LYS A 65 33.15 24.84 17.13
C LYS A 65 34.16 25.87 16.61
N ASP A 66 34.99 25.47 15.65
CA ASP A 66 35.99 26.36 15.05
C ASP A 66 35.30 27.47 14.24
N GLU A 67 34.27 27.13 13.46
CA GLU A 67 33.50 28.10 12.67
C GLU A 67 32.71 29.07 13.56
N LYS A 68 32.08 28.59 14.63
CA LYS A 68 31.40 29.44 15.63
C LYS A 68 32.38 30.43 16.25
N THR A 69 33.58 29.99 16.60
CA THR A 69 34.62 30.85 17.20
C THR A 69 35.05 31.96 16.23
N LYS A 70 35.21 31.61 14.95
CA LYS A 70 35.52 32.55 13.88
C LYS A 70 34.39 33.58 13.71
N LEU A 71 33.14 33.14 13.55
CA LEU A 71 31.99 34.04 13.37
C LEU A 71 31.73 34.91 14.61
N SER A 72 31.95 34.38 15.81
CA SER A 72 31.84 35.17 17.05
C SER A 72 32.87 36.30 17.10
N SER A 73 34.07 36.05 16.60
CA SER A 73 35.12 37.08 16.49
C SER A 73 34.78 38.13 15.42
N GLU A 74 34.18 37.70 14.31
CA GLU A 74 33.69 38.56 13.23
C GLU A 74 32.52 39.44 13.69
N LEU A 75 31.58 38.89 14.45
CA LEU A 75 30.46 39.62 15.06
C LEU A 75 30.95 40.72 16.01
N LEU A 76 31.93 40.43 16.88
CA LEU A 76 32.51 41.42 17.78
C LEU A 76 33.16 42.58 16.99
N ALA A 77 33.91 42.25 15.93
CA ALA A 77 34.51 43.25 15.06
C ALA A 77 33.45 44.10 14.34
N ALA A 78 32.36 43.48 13.86
CA ALA A 78 31.27 44.16 13.19
C ALA A 78 30.52 45.13 14.13
N ILE A 79 30.29 44.72 15.38
CA ILE A 79 29.71 45.57 16.43
C ILE A 79 30.64 46.75 16.75
N ASP A 80 31.93 46.50 16.95
CA ASP A 80 32.92 47.54 17.24
C ASP A 80 33.06 48.56 16.09
N ASN A 81 32.95 48.09 14.84
CA ASN A 81 33.01 48.92 13.64
C ASN A 81 31.70 49.66 13.31
N GLN A 82 30.60 49.37 14.04
CA GLN A 82 29.25 49.87 13.73
C GLN A 82 28.81 49.53 12.30
N ASP A 83 29.09 48.30 11.87
CA ASP A 83 28.65 47.78 10.58
C ASP A 83 27.11 47.68 10.50
N ASP A 84 26.59 47.41 9.30
CA ASP A 84 25.15 47.38 9.01
C ASP A 84 24.37 46.41 9.93
N GLU A 85 23.23 46.86 10.45
CA GLU A 85 22.38 46.08 11.37
C GLU A 85 21.95 44.74 10.77
N TYR A 86 21.68 44.68 9.46
CA TYR A 86 21.34 43.44 8.77
C TYR A 86 22.50 42.44 8.80
N TYR A 87 23.74 42.91 8.63
CA TYR A 87 24.92 42.06 8.67
C TYR A 87 25.21 41.54 10.09
N ILE A 88 25.01 42.38 11.10
CA ILE A 88 25.12 41.97 12.51
C ILE A 88 24.08 40.90 12.86
N GLU A 89 22.83 41.07 12.42
CA GLU A 89 21.77 40.08 12.63
C GLU A 89 22.00 38.77 11.87
N ASP A 90 22.52 38.83 10.64
CA ASP A 90 22.89 37.64 9.86
C ASP A 90 24.00 36.83 10.55
N LEU A 91 25.03 37.50 11.07
CA LEU A 91 26.09 36.84 11.84
C LEU A 91 25.57 36.18 13.13
N LYS A 92 24.65 36.84 13.85
CA LYS A 92 24.00 36.23 15.02
C LYS A 92 23.20 34.98 14.64
N MET A 93 22.45 35.05 13.54
CA MET A 93 21.65 33.92 13.05
C MET A 93 22.53 32.71 12.70
N GLN A 94 23.65 32.93 12.00
CA GLN A 94 24.61 31.86 11.69
C GLN A 94 25.25 31.25 12.96
N ILE A 95 25.55 32.08 13.97
CA ILE A 95 26.08 31.60 15.25
C ILE A 95 25.03 30.76 16.00
N ASP A 96 23.78 31.20 16.04
CA ASP A 96 22.67 30.47 16.67
C ASP A 96 22.42 29.12 15.95
N GLU A 97 22.54 29.08 14.62
CA GLU A 97 22.47 27.85 13.84
C GLU A 97 23.60 26.86 14.20
N LEU A 98 24.85 27.36 14.28
CA LEU A 98 25.99 26.54 14.69
C LEU A 98 25.87 26.04 16.14
N GLU A 99 25.33 26.85 17.05
CA GLU A 99 25.03 26.42 18.41
C GLU A 99 24.08 25.23 18.44
N THR A 100 23.08 25.24 17.56
CA THR A 100 22.13 24.13 17.42
C THR A 100 22.84 22.87 16.90
N TYR A 101 23.68 22.97 15.87
CA TYR A 101 24.43 21.81 15.35
C TYR A 101 25.46 21.25 16.34
N ILE A 102 26.15 22.12 17.10
CA ILE A 102 27.06 21.73 18.17
C ILE A 102 26.29 20.96 19.24
N PHE A 103 25.17 21.50 19.71
CA PHE A 103 24.33 20.87 20.72
C PHE A 103 23.86 19.47 20.27
N GLN A 104 23.35 19.35 19.05
CA GLN A 104 22.90 18.07 18.50
C GLN A 104 24.04 17.04 18.44
N SER A 105 25.21 17.46 17.96
CA SER A 105 26.39 16.58 17.85
C SER A 105 26.92 16.15 19.22
N GLU A 106 26.96 17.06 20.19
CA GLU A 106 27.36 16.76 21.57
C GLU A 106 26.39 15.78 22.24
N LEU A 107 25.09 16.00 22.07
CA LEU A 107 24.05 15.11 22.58
C LEU A 107 24.16 13.70 21.98
N PHE A 108 24.38 13.61 20.67
CA PHE A 108 24.56 12.33 19.97
C PHE A 108 25.77 11.55 20.49
N LEU A 109 26.87 12.24 20.76
CA LEU A 109 28.08 11.66 21.33
C LEU A 109 27.90 11.26 22.80
N GLU A 110 27.26 12.11 23.60
CA GLU A 110 27.00 11.88 25.03
C GLU A 110 26.11 10.66 25.26
N LEU A 111 25.06 10.53 24.46
CA LEU A 111 24.10 9.44 24.52
C LEU A 111 24.57 8.19 23.77
N GLN A 112 25.73 8.22 23.12
CA GLN A 112 26.32 7.11 22.36
C GLN A 112 25.38 6.56 21.27
N LEU A 113 24.59 7.43 20.64
CA LEU A 113 23.58 7.02 19.65
C LEU A 113 24.18 6.48 18.35
N PHE A 114 25.46 6.77 18.08
CA PHE A 114 26.21 6.24 16.94
C PHE A 114 26.52 4.73 17.06
N ASP A 115 26.44 4.15 18.26
CA ASP A 115 26.63 2.71 18.49
C ASP A 115 25.30 1.93 18.36
N GLU A 116 24.18 2.63 18.16
CA GLU A 116 22.86 2.02 18.12
C GLU A 116 22.55 1.38 16.75
N PRO A 117 21.75 0.29 16.73
CA PRO A 117 21.25 -0.27 15.50
C PRO A 117 20.43 0.75 14.68
N GLU A 118 20.44 0.61 13.37
CA GLU A 118 19.72 1.48 12.43
C GLU A 118 18.24 1.71 12.79
N HIS A 119 17.51 0.63 13.09
CA HIS A 119 16.09 0.70 13.45
C HIS A 119 15.82 1.52 14.73
N VAL A 120 16.80 1.60 15.65
CA VAL A 120 16.68 2.47 16.84
C VAL A 120 16.75 3.94 16.41
N MET A 121 17.56 4.25 15.41
CA MET A 121 17.83 5.62 14.96
C MET A 121 16.90 6.12 13.86
N HIS A 122 16.16 5.23 13.20
CA HIS A 122 15.21 5.60 12.14
C HIS A 122 13.77 5.23 12.47
N ASP A 123 13.54 4.04 13.04
CA ASP A 123 12.21 3.46 13.16
C ASP A 123 11.65 3.53 14.59
N SER A 124 12.39 4.08 15.55
CA SER A 124 11.95 4.16 16.96
C SER A 124 11.38 5.53 17.34
N PHE A 125 10.95 5.68 18.59
CA PHE A 125 10.53 6.96 19.14
C PHE A 125 11.70 7.94 19.36
N ILE A 126 12.95 7.47 19.38
CA ILE A 126 14.14 8.27 19.71
C ILE A 126 14.29 9.50 18.80
N PRO A 127 14.16 9.41 17.46
CA PRO A 127 14.25 10.58 16.59
C PRO A 127 13.21 11.66 16.88
N ARG A 128 11.95 11.26 17.15
CA ARG A 128 10.90 12.22 17.55
C ARG A 128 11.18 12.83 18.93
N ALA A 129 11.68 12.03 19.87
CA ALA A 129 12.07 12.52 21.19
C ALA A 129 13.24 13.51 21.11
N LEU A 130 14.25 13.23 20.28
CA LEU A 130 15.37 14.13 20.02
C LEU A 130 14.91 15.45 19.39
N SER A 131 14.01 15.38 18.40
CA SER A 131 13.43 16.58 17.79
C SER A 131 12.67 17.42 18.81
N SER A 132 11.86 16.78 19.66
CA SER A 132 11.11 17.47 20.73
C SER A 132 12.05 18.08 21.78
N LEU A 133 13.13 17.37 22.14
CA LEU A 133 14.14 17.85 23.07
C LEU A 133 14.90 19.05 22.51
N ASN A 134 15.23 19.01 21.22
CA ASN A 134 15.87 20.13 20.53
C ASN A 134 14.98 21.37 20.51
N SER A 135 13.67 21.21 20.22
CA SER A 135 12.70 22.31 20.30
C SER A 135 12.65 22.91 21.70
N LEU A 136 12.56 22.09 22.75
CA LEU A 136 12.57 22.59 24.14
C LEU A 136 13.89 23.28 24.50
N ASN A 137 15.03 22.80 24.01
CA ASN A 137 16.31 23.45 24.22
C ASN A 137 16.31 24.86 23.60
N THR A 138 15.80 25.00 22.38
CA THR A 138 15.63 26.30 21.73
C THR A 138 14.70 27.21 22.52
N ASP A 139 13.57 26.69 23.03
CA ASP A 139 12.65 27.48 23.86
C ASP A 139 13.32 27.95 25.16
N ILE A 140 14.08 27.08 25.83
CA ILE A 140 14.86 27.43 27.03
C ILE A 140 15.90 28.51 26.72
N ILE A 141 16.63 28.39 25.60
CA ILE A 141 17.61 29.40 25.18
C ILE A 141 16.91 30.75 24.92
N ASN A 142 15.81 30.74 24.17
CA ASN A 142 15.04 31.93 23.84
C ASN A 142 14.47 32.61 25.09
N LEU A 143 13.89 31.84 26.02
CA LEU A 143 13.41 32.35 27.31
C LEU A 143 14.55 32.99 28.11
N ASN A 144 15.75 32.38 28.13
CA ASN A 144 16.91 32.95 28.82
C ASN A 144 17.49 34.20 28.13
N LYS A 145 17.29 34.37 26.82
CA LYS A 145 17.68 35.58 26.07
C LYS A 145 16.77 36.78 26.37
N VAL A 146 15.55 36.58 26.90
CA VAL A 146 14.63 37.68 27.25
C VAL A 146 15.22 38.56 28.38
N PRO A 147 15.42 39.87 28.13
CA PRO A 147 15.90 40.81 29.15
C PRO A 147 14.99 40.85 30.38
N GLU A 148 15.54 41.06 31.58
CA GLU A 148 14.75 41.08 32.83
C GLU A 148 13.57 42.06 32.81
N GLU A 149 13.73 43.17 32.10
CA GLU A 149 12.71 44.23 31.97
C GLU A 149 11.52 43.84 31.06
N GLU A 150 11.69 42.82 30.21
CA GLU A 150 10.71 42.37 29.22
C GLU A 150 10.03 41.04 29.60
N ARG A 151 10.41 40.43 30.73
CA ARG A 151 9.82 39.18 31.20
C ARG A 151 8.40 39.41 31.71
N ASP A 152 7.46 38.60 31.23
CA ASP A 152 6.09 38.59 31.72
C ASP A 152 5.93 37.76 33.01
N ASP A 153 4.72 37.77 33.58
CA ASP A 153 4.40 37.05 34.82
C ASP A 153 4.47 35.51 34.66
N ASN A 154 4.43 34.98 33.43
CA ASN A 154 4.41 33.55 33.14
C ASN A 154 5.80 32.99 32.81
N TRP A 155 6.76 33.85 32.43
CA TRP A 155 8.11 33.49 32.01
C TRP A 155 8.79 32.45 32.91
N ALA A 156 8.71 32.65 34.23
CA ALA A 156 9.35 31.73 35.18
C ALA A 156 8.67 30.35 35.23
N ALA A 157 7.35 30.30 35.05
CA ALA A 157 6.61 29.05 34.98
C ALA A 157 6.86 28.32 33.65
N GLU A 158 6.93 29.07 32.53
CA GLU A 158 7.26 28.54 31.21
C GLU A 158 8.67 27.94 31.18
N LEU A 159 9.65 28.63 31.75
CA LEU A 159 11.03 28.13 31.85
C LEU A 159 11.14 26.87 32.72
N ASP A 160 10.45 26.84 33.87
CA ASP A 160 10.41 25.65 34.74
C ASP A 160 9.72 24.46 34.05
N GLN A 161 8.64 24.71 33.30
CA GLN A 161 7.94 23.68 32.54
C GLN A 161 8.81 23.13 31.40
N ALA A 162 9.45 24.01 30.62
CA ALA A 162 10.35 23.62 29.54
C ALA A 162 11.55 22.81 30.09
N GLY A 163 12.12 23.21 31.23
CA GLY A 163 13.20 22.50 31.89
C GLY A 163 12.80 21.09 32.39
N LYS A 164 11.59 20.94 32.95
CA LYS A 164 11.06 19.62 33.32
C LYS A 164 10.84 18.72 32.11
N GLY A 165 10.24 19.26 31.04
CA GLY A 165 10.04 18.54 29.78
C GLY A 165 11.37 18.09 29.18
N TYR A 166 12.38 18.96 29.19
CA TYR A 166 13.72 18.65 28.71
C TYR A 166 14.33 17.48 29.50
N ALA A 167 14.30 17.55 30.84
CA ALA A 167 14.84 16.50 31.70
C ALA A 167 14.13 15.15 31.46
N GLN A 168 12.81 15.17 31.34
CA GLN A 168 12.00 13.97 31.08
C GLN A 168 12.31 13.33 29.72
N LEU A 169 12.44 14.13 28.66
CA LEU A 169 12.81 13.65 27.33
C LEU A 169 14.24 13.12 27.30
N TYR A 170 15.19 13.83 27.92
CA TYR A 170 16.58 13.41 28.02
C TYR A 170 16.68 12.04 28.71
N ASP A 171 16.02 11.88 29.86
CA ASP A 171 15.98 10.60 30.59
C ASP A 171 15.31 9.49 29.79
N SER A 172 14.25 9.81 29.04
CA SER A 172 13.58 8.85 28.17
C SER A 172 14.48 8.34 27.04
N ILE A 173 15.20 9.23 26.35
CA ILE A 173 16.12 8.84 25.28
C ILE A 173 17.29 8.03 25.85
N LYS A 174 17.92 8.53 26.92
CA LYS A 174 19.06 7.89 27.56
C LYS A 174 18.76 6.49 28.06
N ASN A 175 17.59 6.30 28.67
CA ASN A 175 17.18 5.00 29.21
C ASN A 175 16.37 4.16 28.21
N LYS A 176 16.14 4.67 26.99
CA LYS A 176 15.29 4.06 25.96
C LYS A 176 13.90 3.71 26.51
N ASP A 177 13.35 4.60 27.34
CA ASP A 177 12.08 4.41 28.02
C ASP A 177 10.94 5.06 27.23
N PHE A 178 10.33 4.27 26.35
CA PHE A 178 9.17 4.69 25.57
C PHE A 178 7.97 5.08 26.44
N THR A 179 7.80 4.48 27.61
CA THR A 179 6.65 4.80 28.49
C THR A 179 6.76 6.24 28.99
N THR A 180 7.97 6.65 29.39
CA THR A 180 8.24 8.03 29.82
C THR A 180 8.01 9.03 28.68
N TYR A 181 8.46 8.72 27.45
CA TYR A 181 8.19 9.57 26.28
C TYR A 181 6.69 9.67 25.97
N ASN A 182 5.97 8.55 26.00
CA ASN A 182 4.54 8.54 25.71
C ASN A 182 3.74 9.33 26.75
N ASN A 183 4.11 9.24 28.04
CA ASN A 183 3.51 10.05 29.09
C ASN A 183 3.78 11.55 28.91
N TYR A 184 5.00 11.93 28.52
CA TYR A 184 5.32 13.31 28.16
C TYR A 184 4.38 13.87 27.08
N GLN A 185 4.10 13.08 26.04
CA GLN A 185 3.17 13.48 24.98
C GLN A 185 1.72 13.63 25.51
N ILE A 186 1.26 12.75 26.41
CA ILE A 186 -0.09 12.83 27.01
C ILE A 186 -0.23 14.08 27.89
N GLU A 187 0.81 14.42 28.64
CA GLU A 187 0.85 15.63 29.47
C GLU A 187 0.80 16.89 28.60
N ALA A 188 1.53 16.90 27.48
CA ALA A 188 1.49 18.01 26.52
C ALA A 188 0.07 18.24 25.98
N ILE A 189 -0.62 17.19 25.51
CA ILE A 189 -2.02 17.32 25.04
C ILE A 189 -2.93 17.85 26.14
N SER A 190 -2.75 17.36 27.37
CA SER A 190 -3.55 17.80 28.51
C SER A 190 -3.38 19.29 28.80
N ALA A 191 -2.15 19.82 28.66
CA ALA A 191 -1.85 21.23 28.81
C ALA A 191 -2.48 22.09 27.71
N PHE A 192 -2.56 21.59 26.47
CA PHE A 192 -3.14 22.30 25.33
C PHE A 192 -4.64 22.08 25.14
N LYS A 193 -5.29 21.29 26.00
CA LYS A 193 -6.71 20.90 25.87
C LYS A 193 -7.69 22.08 25.83
N SER A 194 -7.33 23.23 26.42
CA SER A 194 -8.15 24.45 26.37
C SER A 194 -8.04 25.22 25.04
N ILE A 195 -7.02 24.93 24.25
CA ILE A 195 -6.70 25.60 22.97
C ILE A 195 -7.05 24.67 21.79
N LEU A 196 -6.87 23.37 21.96
CA LEU A 196 -7.28 22.34 21.00
C LEU A 196 -8.81 22.28 20.89
N SER A 197 -9.31 21.92 19.70
CA SER A 197 -10.71 21.56 19.57
C SER A 197 -10.99 20.31 20.42
N SER A 198 -12.22 20.16 20.95
CA SER A 198 -12.57 18.99 21.75
C SER A 198 -12.38 17.68 20.97
N TYR A 199 -12.56 17.77 19.66
CA TYR A 199 -12.31 16.72 18.67
C TYR A 199 -10.83 16.30 18.63
N ASP A 200 -9.91 17.23 18.38
CA ASP A 200 -8.48 16.91 18.22
C ASP A 200 -7.89 16.35 19.51
N ALA A 201 -8.29 16.91 20.65
CA ALA A 201 -7.82 16.45 21.96
C ALA A 201 -8.25 15.01 22.26
N GLU A 202 -9.49 14.63 21.94
CA GLU A 202 -10.01 13.28 22.22
C GLU A 202 -9.34 12.22 21.35
N ILE A 203 -9.15 12.51 20.05
CA ILE A 203 -8.46 11.60 19.12
C ILE A 203 -7.01 11.38 19.53
N HIS A 204 -6.25 12.46 19.74
CA HIS A 204 -4.84 12.33 20.08
C HIS A 204 -4.64 11.67 21.45
N GLU A 205 -5.48 11.97 22.45
CA GLU A 205 -5.40 11.34 23.77
C GLU A 205 -5.67 9.83 23.69
N PHE A 206 -6.64 9.39 22.88
CA PHE A 206 -6.89 7.96 22.68
C PHE A 206 -5.75 7.28 21.90
N SER A 207 -5.21 7.95 20.87
CA SER A 207 -4.08 7.45 20.07
C SER A 207 -2.85 7.16 20.92
N LEU A 208 -2.43 8.12 21.76
CA LEU A 208 -1.29 7.93 22.64
C LEU A 208 -1.51 6.83 23.68
N LYS A 209 -2.74 6.61 24.14
CA LYS A 209 -3.05 5.48 25.05
C LYS A 209 -2.96 4.13 24.34
N LEU A 210 -3.18 4.11 23.03
CA LEU A 210 -3.17 2.90 22.22
C LEU A 210 -1.75 2.49 21.79
N LEU A 211 -0.85 3.47 21.63
CA LEU A 211 0.54 3.25 21.20
C LEU A 211 1.27 2.14 22.00
N PRO A 212 1.32 2.15 23.35
CA PRO A 212 1.97 1.08 24.12
C PRO A 212 1.31 -0.30 23.99
N VAL A 213 0.05 -0.35 23.55
CA VAL A 213 -0.67 -1.61 23.27
C VAL A 213 -0.26 -2.15 21.89
N ILE A 214 -0.08 -1.26 20.91
CA ILE A 214 0.37 -1.60 19.56
C ILE A 214 1.82 -2.07 19.60
N ASP A 215 2.70 -1.26 20.20
CA ASP A 215 4.10 -1.58 20.39
C ASP A 215 4.59 -1.02 21.75
N PRO A 216 4.85 -1.90 22.73
CA PRO A 216 5.33 -1.47 24.04
C PRO A 216 6.78 -0.96 24.02
N THR A 217 7.52 -1.16 22.93
CA THR A 217 8.93 -0.76 22.81
C THR A 217 9.12 0.58 22.11
N GLY A 218 8.10 1.09 21.39
CA GLY A 218 8.21 2.31 20.60
C GLY A 218 9.25 2.19 19.48
N GLY A 219 9.30 1.06 18.79
CA GLY A 219 10.15 0.75 17.63
C GLY A 219 11.56 0.26 17.96
N LEU A 220 11.95 0.21 19.24
CA LEU A 220 13.30 -0.19 19.66
C LEU A 220 13.67 -1.64 19.31
N ASN A 221 12.69 -2.51 19.03
CA ASN A 221 12.94 -3.91 18.65
C ASN A 221 12.95 -4.14 17.12
N GLY A 222 12.64 -3.11 16.32
CA GLY A 222 12.57 -3.18 14.86
C GLY A 222 11.41 -4.03 14.32
N GLU A 223 10.45 -4.45 15.14
CA GLU A 223 9.29 -5.23 14.66
C GLU A 223 8.21 -4.34 14.00
N ILE A 224 8.04 -3.14 14.55
CA ILE A 224 7.06 -2.14 14.12
C ILE A 224 7.77 -0.79 14.11
N ASP A 225 7.75 -0.13 12.95
CA ASP A 225 8.18 1.26 12.83
C ASP A 225 7.26 2.19 13.65
N PHE A 226 7.84 3.12 14.39
CA PHE A 226 7.15 4.02 15.29
C PHE A 226 6.20 4.95 14.55
N GLU A 227 6.58 5.43 13.36
CA GLU A 227 5.71 6.25 12.52
C GLU A 227 4.48 5.46 12.08
N ALA A 228 4.67 4.21 11.68
CA ALA A 228 3.59 3.30 11.35
C ALA A 228 2.69 3.00 12.57
N ALA A 229 3.26 2.82 13.77
CA ALA A 229 2.48 2.65 15.00
C ALA A 229 1.59 3.86 15.31
N ASN A 230 2.13 5.08 15.18
CA ASN A 230 1.37 6.33 15.34
C ASN A 230 0.22 6.40 14.35
N LEU A 231 0.49 6.16 13.08
CA LEU A 231 -0.51 6.21 12.02
C LEU A 231 -1.64 5.19 12.23
N VAL A 232 -1.31 3.99 12.72
CA VAL A 232 -2.32 2.99 13.10
C VAL A 232 -3.14 3.44 14.31
N ALA A 233 -2.49 4.00 15.32
CA ALA A 233 -3.14 4.50 16.53
C ALA A 233 -4.10 5.66 16.21
N ASP A 234 -3.66 6.62 15.40
CA ASP A 234 -4.45 7.77 14.96
C ASP A 234 -5.66 7.33 14.14
N TYR A 235 -5.48 6.36 13.23
CA TYR A 235 -6.60 5.84 12.44
C TYR A 235 -7.62 5.08 13.28
N ALA A 236 -7.18 4.26 14.24
CA ALA A 236 -8.09 3.60 15.19
C ALA A 236 -8.87 4.63 16.03
N SER A 237 -8.21 5.71 16.42
CA SER A 237 -8.78 6.81 17.19
C SER A 237 -9.83 7.58 16.39
N LEU A 238 -9.52 7.86 15.12
CA LEU A 238 -10.46 8.51 14.20
C LEU A 238 -11.70 7.65 13.97
N LEU A 239 -11.52 6.36 13.66
CA LEU A 239 -12.64 5.43 13.46
C LEU A 239 -13.56 5.38 14.69
N LYS A 240 -12.95 5.26 15.89
CA LYS A 240 -13.69 5.29 17.14
C LYS A 240 -14.51 6.57 17.30
N TYR A 241 -13.86 7.72 17.13
CA TYR A 241 -14.53 9.01 17.28
C TYR A 241 -15.70 9.17 16.30
N GLU A 242 -15.50 8.80 15.03
CA GLU A 242 -16.53 8.86 13.99
C GLU A 242 -17.72 7.95 14.29
N LEU A 243 -17.47 6.76 14.82
CA LEU A 243 -18.52 5.82 15.23
C LEU A 243 -19.28 6.31 16.46
N ASP A 244 -18.57 6.76 17.50
CA ASP A 244 -19.16 7.22 18.76
C ASP A 244 -20.02 8.48 18.56
N ASN A 245 -19.61 9.37 17.65
CA ASN A 245 -20.31 10.62 17.35
C ASN A 245 -21.24 10.54 16.12
N ASN A 246 -21.26 9.41 15.41
CA ASN A 246 -22.02 9.20 14.18
C ASN A 246 -21.74 10.26 13.08
N VAL A 247 -20.45 10.59 12.90
CA VAL A 247 -19.96 11.60 11.94
C VAL A 247 -18.93 11.00 10.98
N ASN A 248 -18.81 11.59 9.81
CA ASN A 248 -17.83 11.31 8.79
C ASN A 248 -17.04 12.59 8.52
N ILE A 249 -15.75 12.54 8.81
CA ILE A 249 -14.88 13.71 8.73
C ILE A 249 -14.15 13.65 7.39
N LYS A 250 -14.47 14.61 6.53
CA LYS A 250 -13.89 14.70 5.18
C LYS A 250 -12.96 15.90 5.09
N TYR A 251 -11.73 15.64 4.69
CA TYR A 251 -10.76 16.66 4.35
C TYR A 251 -10.81 16.92 2.84
N ASP A 252 -11.15 18.15 2.44
CA ASP A 252 -11.08 18.57 1.03
C ASP A 252 -9.76 19.29 0.78
N MET A 253 -8.81 18.62 0.14
CA MET A 253 -7.50 19.22 -0.19
C MET A 253 -7.57 20.35 -1.23
N ILE A 254 -8.64 20.44 -2.03
CA ILE A 254 -8.75 21.45 -3.09
C ILE A 254 -9.08 22.82 -2.48
N TYR A 255 -9.89 22.81 -1.41
CA TYR A 255 -10.34 24.03 -0.72
C TYR A 255 -9.74 24.19 0.68
N GLY A 256 -9.03 23.19 1.20
CA GLY A 256 -8.49 23.16 2.55
C GLY A 256 -9.57 23.13 3.63
N ASP A 257 -10.79 22.70 3.28
CA ASP A 257 -11.95 22.73 4.18
C ASP A 257 -12.23 21.35 4.77
N GLN A 258 -12.61 21.33 6.04
CA GLN A 258 -13.06 20.14 6.74
C GLN A 258 -14.58 20.14 6.80
N SER A 259 -15.21 19.13 6.21
CA SER A 259 -16.65 18.94 6.30
C SER A 259 -16.98 17.76 7.21
N ILE A 260 -17.85 18.01 8.19
CA ILE A 260 -18.38 16.99 9.09
C ILE A 260 -19.79 16.65 8.60
N VAL A 261 -20.00 15.42 8.16
CA VAL A 261 -21.28 14.94 7.63
C VAL A 261 -21.76 13.76 8.45
N LEU A 262 -23.08 13.56 8.58
CA LEU A 262 -23.61 12.36 9.24
C LEU A 262 -23.22 11.10 8.47
N LEU A 263 -22.85 10.03 9.18
CA LEU A 263 -22.63 8.71 8.57
C LEU A 263 -23.94 8.15 8.00
N SER A 264 -23.89 7.61 6.77
CA SER A 264 -24.94 6.71 6.31
C SER A 264 -24.84 5.36 7.04
N GLU A 265 -25.93 4.57 7.05
CA GLU A 265 -25.90 3.24 7.67
C GLU A 265 -24.85 2.32 7.06
N GLU A 266 -24.65 2.39 5.74
CA GLU A 266 -23.63 1.63 5.00
C GLU A 266 -22.22 2.04 5.41
N GLN A 267 -21.94 3.35 5.49
CA GLN A 267 -20.63 3.85 5.92
C GLN A 267 -20.34 3.53 7.38
N ARG A 268 -21.36 3.59 8.24
CA ARG A 268 -21.21 3.23 9.65
C ARG A 268 -20.88 1.75 9.81
N LEU A 269 -21.52 0.87 9.03
CA LEU A 269 -21.21 -0.55 9.03
C LEU A 269 -19.77 -0.80 8.56
N GLU A 270 -19.35 -0.20 7.44
CA GLU A 270 -18.00 -0.35 6.91
C GLU A 270 -16.93 0.11 7.92
N LYS A 271 -17.10 1.31 8.51
CA LYS A 271 -16.19 1.82 9.55
C LYS A 271 -16.19 0.96 10.81
N GLN A 272 -17.33 0.39 11.19
CA GLN A 272 -17.39 -0.53 12.33
C GLN A 272 -16.58 -1.80 12.06
N GLU A 273 -16.72 -2.38 10.85
CA GLU A 273 -15.95 -3.57 10.48
C GLU A 273 -14.44 -3.28 10.44
N GLU A 274 -14.04 -2.11 9.92
CA GLU A 274 -12.65 -1.64 9.96
C GLU A 274 -12.14 -1.53 11.39
N TYR A 275 -12.90 -0.90 12.28
CA TYR A 275 -12.53 -0.71 13.67
C TYR A 275 -12.39 -2.05 14.40
N ASP A 276 -13.35 -2.96 14.23
CA ASP A 276 -13.35 -4.28 14.88
C ASP A 276 -12.15 -5.12 14.45
N ILE A 277 -11.82 -5.12 13.15
CA ILE A 277 -10.65 -5.84 12.61
C ILE A 277 -9.34 -5.21 13.12
N LEU A 278 -9.28 -3.88 13.14
CA LEU A 278 -8.10 -3.17 13.59
C LEU A 278 -7.83 -3.43 15.07
N MET A 279 -8.85 -3.28 15.92
CA MET A 279 -8.74 -3.58 17.34
C MET A 279 -8.40 -5.05 17.59
N TYR A 280 -8.99 -5.99 16.86
CA TYR A 280 -8.61 -7.40 16.93
C TYR A 280 -7.12 -7.60 16.62
N LYS A 281 -6.58 -6.93 15.60
CA LYS A 281 -5.15 -7.00 15.27
C LYS A 281 -4.27 -6.40 16.36
N ILE A 282 -4.67 -5.29 16.96
CA ILE A 282 -3.95 -4.65 18.07
C ILE A 282 -3.91 -5.59 19.29
N GLU A 283 -5.08 -6.06 19.73
CA GLU A 283 -5.22 -6.93 20.91
C GLU A 283 -4.47 -8.26 20.77
N ASN A 284 -4.40 -8.81 19.55
CA ASN A 284 -3.71 -10.06 19.27
C ASN A 284 -2.25 -9.89 18.81
N LYS A 285 -1.68 -8.68 18.89
CA LYS A 285 -0.29 -8.36 18.47
C LYS A 285 0.00 -8.74 17.02
N GLN A 286 -0.95 -8.46 16.13
CA GLN A 286 -0.89 -8.74 14.70
C GLN A 286 -0.71 -7.46 13.86
N VAL A 287 -0.44 -6.30 14.46
CA VAL A 287 -0.27 -5.03 13.74
C VAL A 287 0.88 -5.10 12.73
N ALA A 288 2.01 -5.71 13.10
CA ALA A 288 3.14 -5.92 12.19
C ALA A 288 2.80 -6.70 10.91
N THR A 289 1.70 -7.46 10.90
CA THR A 289 1.22 -8.17 9.70
C THR A 289 0.49 -7.27 8.70
N SER A 290 0.14 -6.06 9.13
CA SER A 290 -0.56 -5.03 8.35
C SER A 290 0.36 -3.93 7.87
N LEU A 291 1.63 -3.96 8.27
CA LEU A 291 2.63 -2.99 7.84
C LEU A 291 3.28 -3.48 6.55
N PRO A 292 3.44 -2.60 5.54
CA PRO A 292 4.20 -2.94 4.36
C PRO A 292 5.62 -3.30 4.79
N LYS A 293 6.03 -4.51 4.43
CA LYS A 293 7.44 -4.89 4.44
C LYS A 293 7.92 -4.75 3.01
N ASP A 294 9.21 -4.56 2.77
CA ASP A 294 9.77 -4.58 1.40
C ASP A 294 9.24 -5.79 0.60
N SER A 295 9.07 -6.92 1.28
CA SER A 295 8.46 -8.14 0.74
C SER A 295 7.07 -7.97 0.09
N THR A 296 6.22 -7.02 0.49
CA THR A 296 4.86 -6.83 -0.06
C THR A 296 4.91 -6.16 -1.43
N LEU A 297 5.62 -5.03 -1.57
CA LEU A 297 5.88 -4.37 -2.86
C LEU A 297 6.63 -5.30 -3.83
N ILE A 298 7.58 -6.07 -3.30
CA ILE A 298 8.33 -7.06 -4.09
C ILE A 298 7.43 -8.21 -4.54
N SER A 299 6.50 -8.65 -3.68
CA SER A 299 5.56 -9.71 -4.00
C SER A 299 4.59 -9.30 -5.12
N SER A 300 4.12 -8.05 -5.12
CA SER A 300 3.23 -7.53 -6.17
C SER A 300 3.97 -7.44 -7.51
N LEU A 301 5.20 -6.93 -7.54
CA LEU A 301 6.04 -6.90 -8.75
C LEU A 301 6.28 -8.31 -9.34
N SER A 302 6.48 -9.30 -8.47
CA SER A 302 6.69 -10.70 -8.89
C SER A 302 5.43 -11.33 -9.50
N VAL A 303 4.26 -10.99 -8.95
CA VAL A 303 2.95 -11.40 -9.48
C VAL A 303 2.71 -10.71 -10.84
N GLU A 304 2.94 -9.41 -10.95
CA GLU A 304 2.76 -8.65 -12.19
C GLU A 304 3.64 -9.17 -13.34
N PHE A 305 4.92 -9.45 -13.06
CA PHE A 305 5.81 -10.00 -14.07
C PHE A 305 5.37 -11.39 -14.55
N SER A 306 4.86 -12.23 -13.64
CA SER A 306 4.32 -13.55 -13.99
C SER A 306 2.98 -13.45 -14.74
N ASN A 307 2.15 -12.47 -14.40
CA ASN A 307 0.85 -12.18 -15.04
C ASN A 307 1.00 -11.86 -16.54
N PHE A 308 2.13 -11.27 -16.94
CA PHE A 308 2.44 -11.04 -18.36
C PHE A 308 2.45 -12.35 -19.17
N PHE A 309 3.15 -13.38 -18.68
CA PHE A 309 3.21 -14.68 -19.36
C PHE A 309 1.87 -15.43 -19.31
N LEU A 310 1.15 -15.32 -18.19
CA LEU A 310 -0.20 -15.86 -18.07
C LEU A 310 -1.12 -15.27 -19.14
N SER A 311 -1.12 -13.95 -19.30
CA SER A 311 -1.97 -13.26 -20.28
C SER A 311 -1.68 -13.72 -21.72
N ILE A 312 -0.40 -13.87 -22.07
CA ILE A 312 0.01 -14.41 -23.39
C ILE A 312 -0.53 -15.83 -23.59
N LEU A 313 -0.40 -16.68 -22.58
CA LEU A 313 -0.89 -18.07 -22.64
C LEU A 313 -2.39 -18.13 -22.88
N ILE A 314 -3.16 -17.35 -22.11
CA ILE A 314 -4.62 -17.32 -22.18
C ILE A 314 -5.10 -16.78 -23.53
N PHE A 315 -4.56 -15.67 -24.01
CA PHE A 315 -4.98 -15.11 -25.30
C PHE A 315 -4.54 -15.97 -26.48
N PHE A 316 -3.35 -16.56 -26.45
CA PHE A 316 -2.93 -17.52 -27.46
C PHE A 316 -3.86 -18.75 -27.51
N ALA A 317 -4.18 -19.33 -26.35
CA ALA A 317 -5.07 -20.48 -26.27
C ALA A 317 -6.47 -20.13 -26.80
N ALA A 318 -7.08 -19.06 -26.28
CA ALA A 318 -8.43 -18.65 -26.65
C ALA A 318 -8.54 -18.17 -28.11
N GLY A 319 -7.57 -17.39 -28.58
CA GLY A 319 -7.50 -16.90 -29.95
C GLY A 319 -7.26 -17.99 -31.00
N SER A 320 -6.59 -19.10 -30.63
CA SER A 320 -6.24 -20.17 -31.57
C SER A 320 -7.18 -21.38 -31.59
N ILE A 321 -7.93 -21.64 -30.51
CA ILE A 321 -8.67 -22.91 -30.29
C ILE A 321 -9.77 -23.19 -31.33
N VAL A 322 -10.38 -22.15 -31.91
CA VAL A 322 -11.38 -22.28 -33.00
C VAL A 322 -10.78 -21.90 -34.34
N ALA A 323 -10.11 -20.75 -34.44
CA ALA A 323 -9.57 -20.25 -35.69
C ALA A 323 -8.60 -21.23 -36.37
N ASN A 324 -7.70 -21.89 -35.63
CA ASN A 324 -6.75 -22.82 -36.25
C ASN A 324 -7.42 -24.09 -36.80
N GLU A 325 -8.51 -24.54 -36.21
CA GLU A 325 -9.24 -25.71 -36.72
C GLU A 325 -10.07 -25.36 -37.96
N MET A 326 -10.55 -24.12 -38.04
CA MET A 326 -11.25 -23.59 -39.20
C MET A 326 -10.29 -23.42 -40.39
N THR A 327 -9.07 -22.90 -40.16
CA THR A 327 -8.08 -22.69 -41.24
C THR A 327 -7.48 -24.00 -41.73
N THR A 328 -7.20 -24.96 -40.84
CA THR A 328 -6.67 -26.28 -41.21
C THR A 328 -7.72 -27.23 -41.79
N GLY A 329 -9.00 -26.88 -41.72
CA GLY A 329 -10.11 -27.73 -42.17
C GLY A 329 -10.41 -28.93 -41.26
N SER A 330 -9.68 -29.10 -40.15
CA SER A 330 -9.90 -30.18 -39.17
C SER A 330 -11.27 -30.09 -38.48
N ILE A 331 -11.90 -28.93 -38.49
CA ILE A 331 -13.30 -28.78 -38.04
C ILE A 331 -14.26 -29.66 -38.86
N LYS A 332 -13.96 -29.91 -40.16
CA LYS A 332 -14.83 -30.67 -41.07
C LYS A 332 -14.92 -32.14 -40.66
N THR A 333 -13.81 -32.74 -40.21
CA THR A 333 -13.80 -34.13 -39.72
C THR A 333 -14.58 -34.28 -38.41
N LEU A 334 -14.55 -33.26 -37.53
CA LEU A 334 -15.35 -33.23 -36.30
C LEU A 334 -16.85 -33.06 -36.55
N ILE A 335 -17.25 -32.32 -37.60
CA ILE A 335 -18.67 -32.08 -37.93
C ILE A 335 -19.33 -33.31 -38.57
N ILE A 336 -18.56 -34.14 -39.27
CA ILE A 336 -19.06 -35.39 -39.88
C ILE A 336 -19.40 -36.44 -38.80
N ALA A 337 -18.77 -36.35 -37.62
CA ALA A 337 -19.12 -37.21 -36.49
C ALA A 337 -20.53 -36.87 -35.96
N PRO A 338 -21.34 -37.86 -35.50
CA PRO A 338 -22.70 -37.66 -35.02
C PRO A 338 -22.71 -37.00 -33.62
N VAL A 339 -22.28 -35.74 -33.56
CA VAL A 339 -22.17 -34.91 -32.36
C VAL A 339 -22.76 -33.52 -32.66
N ARG A 340 -23.62 -33.03 -31.74
CA ARG A 340 -24.23 -31.70 -31.88
C ARG A 340 -23.16 -30.61 -31.74
N ARG A 341 -23.18 -29.58 -32.59
CA ARG A 341 -22.22 -28.46 -32.61
C ARG A 341 -22.03 -27.78 -31.26
N TRP A 342 -23.11 -27.61 -30.48
CA TRP A 342 -23.03 -27.03 -29.14
C TRP A 342 -22.09 -27.81 -28.21
N LYS A 343 -22.00 -29.15 -28.33
CA LYS A 343 -21.10 -29.96 -27.49
C LYS A 343 -19.63 -29.69 -27.84
N ILE A 344 -19.33 -29.49 -29.12
CA ILE A 344 -17.97 -29.16 -29.57
C ILE A 344 -17.58 -27.78 -29.03
N PHE A 345 -18.45 -26.79 -29.19
CA PHE A 345 -18.25 -25.44 -28.69
C PHE A 345 -18.03 -25.41 -27.17
N THR A 346 -18.94 -26.02 -26.40
CA THR A 346 -18.85 -26.08 -24.93
C THR A 346 -17.59 -26.82 -24.48
N SER A 347 -17.17 -27.90 -25.16
CA SER A 347 -15.92 -28.59 -24.81
C SER A 347 -14.68 -27.72 -24.94
N LYS A 348 -14.62 -26.87 -25.98
CA LYS A 348 -13.53 -25.91 -26.19
C LYS A 348 -13.53 -24.82 -25.12
N PHE A 349 -14.71 -24.27 -24.80
CA PHE A 349 -14.82 -23.31 -23.71
C PHE A 349 -14.40 -23.89 -22.36
N LEU A 350 -14.85 -25.09 -22.01
CA LEU A 350 -14.43 -25.77 -20.76
C LEU A 350 -12.93 -26.05 -20.72
N THR A 351 -12.32 -26.33 -21.87
CA THR A 351 -10.86 -26.49 -22.00
C THR A 351 -10.14 -25.18 -21.66
N LEU A 352 -10.62 -24.04 -22.17
CA LEU A 352 -10.07 -22.72 -21.84
C LEU A 352 -10.26 -22.36 -20.36
N LEU A 353 -11.46 -22.62 -19.81
CA LEU A 353 -11.76 -22.37 -18.40
C LEU A 353 -10.84 -23.20 -17.48
N THR A 354 -10.60 -24.46 -17.82
CA THR A 354 -9.67 -25.31 -17.08
C THR A 354 -8.25 -24.77 -17.17
N LEU A 355 -7.79 -24.38 -18.37
CA LEU A 355 -6.47 -23.79 -18.56
C LEU A 355 -6.31 -22.53 -17.70
N PHE A 356 -7.30 -21.64 -17.71
CA PHE A 356 -7.30 -20.40 -16.92
C PHE A 356 -7.13 -20.70 -15.42
N LEU A 357 -7.99 -21.54 -14.84
CA LEU A 357 -7.93 -21.86 -13.42
C LEU A 357 -6.62 -22.54 -13.00
N VAL A 358 -6.14 -23.50 -13.81
CA VAL A 358 -4.90 -24.22 -13.52
C VAL A 358 -3.68 -23.32 -13.70
N ALA A 359 -3.64 -22.48 -14.75
CA ALA A 359 -2.52 -21.57 -14.97
C ALA A 359 -2.43 -20.47 -13.90
N SER A 360 -3.57 -19.91 -13.46
CA SER A 360 -3.60 -18.99 -12.31
C SER A 360 -3.17 -19.68 -11.02
N LEU A 361 -3.51 -20.96 -10.83
CA LEU A 361 -3.04 -21.72 -9.66
C LEU A 361 -1.52 -21.96 -9.71
N VAL A 362 -0.98 -22.30 -10.87
CA VAL A 362 0.48 -22.45 -11.06
C VAL A 362 1.19 -21.13 -10.77
N LEU A 363 0.65 -20.00 -11.25
CA LEU A 363 1.17 -18.67 -10.95
C LEU A 363 1.18 -18.43 -9.44
N HIS A 364 0.04 -18.60 -8.77
CA HIS A 364 -0.10 -18.39 -7.32
C HIS A 364 0.89 -19.22 -6.50
N VAL A 365 1.02 -20.50 -6.83
CA VAL A 365 1.97 -21.39 -6.14
C VAL A 365 3.40 -20.97 -6.40
N ALA A 366 3.76 -20.62 -7.64
CA ALA A 366 5.12 -20.21 -7.99
C ALA A 366 5.54 -18.91 -7.29
N THR A 367 4.69 -17.88 -7.34
CA THR A 367 4.96 -16.58 -6.71
C THR A 367 4.96 -16.69 -5.19
N SER A 368 4.03 -17.46 -4.60
CA SER A 368 4.00 -17.70 -3.16
C SER A 368 5.28 -18.39 -2.68
N LEU A 369 5.74 -19.43 -3.41
CA LEU A 369 6.99 -20.13 -3.08
C LEU A 369 8.21 -19.23 -3.25
N GLY A 370 8.30 -18.50 -4.36
CA GLY A 370 9.42 -17.58 -4.61
C GLY A 370 9.52 -16.52 -3.51
N ASN A 371 8.42 -15.83 -3.21
CA ASN A 371 8.38 -14.79 -2.18
C ASN A 371 8.72 -15.34 -0.79
N ASN A 372 8.24 -16.53 -0.45
CA ASN A 372 8.55 -17.16 0.83
C ASN A 372 10.05 -17.54 0.93
N ILE A 373 10.64 -18.12 -0.12
CA ILE A 373 12.06 -18.53 -0.13
C ILE A 373 13.00 -17.33 -0.01
N PHE A 374 12.74 -16.23 -0.71
CA PHE A 374 13.68 -15.11 -0.80
C PHE A 374 13.44 -14.02 0.26
N PHE A 375 12.21 -13.83 0.73
CA PHE A 375 11.82 -12.70 1.59
C PHE A 375 11.08 -13.11 2.87
N ASP A 376 10.99 -14.41 3.20
CA ASP A 376 10.21 -14.92 4.34
C ASP A 376 8.78 -14.35 4.38
N ALA A 377 8.17 -14.21 3.19
CA ALA A 377 6.82 -13.69 3.07
C ALA A 377 5.85 -14.58 3.86
N LYS A 378 5.31 -14.04 4.94
CA LYS A 378 4.30 -14.71 5.77
C LYS A 378 2.95 -14.64 5.07
N HIS A 379 2.26 -15.77 4.98
CA HIS A 379 0.88 -15.83 4.50
C HIS A 379 -0.07 -15.29 5.58
N THR A 380 -0.27 -13.98 5.59
CA THR A 380 -1.17 -13.31 6.51
C THR A 380 -2.61 -13.72 6.22
N ALA A 381 -3.35 -14.07 7.29
CA ALA A 381 -4.75 -14.46 7.15
C ALA A 381 -5.60 -13.23 6.83
N TYR A 382 -6.56 -13.41 5.94
CA TYR A 382 -7.55 -12.37 5.64
C TYR A 382 -8.60 -12.35 6.73
N LEU A 383 -8.80 -11.19 7.36
CA LEU A 383 -9.77 -10.98 8.41
C LEU A 383 -11.00 -10.25 7.85
N PHE A 384 -12.18 -10.68 8.27
CA PHE A 384 -13.44 -10.02 7.94
C PHE A 384 -14.43 -10.20 9.09
N VAL A 385 -15.44 -9.34 9.16
CA VAL A 385 -16.49 -9.45 10.17
C VAL A 385 -17.64 -10.30 9.62
N SER A 386 -18.09 -11.26 10.42
CA SER A 386 -19.27 -12.08 10.15
C SER A 386 -20.08 -12.23 11.43
N ASP A 387 -21.35 -11.85 11.41
CA ASP A 387 -22.24 -11.86 12.57
C ASP A 387 -21.66 -11.14 13.80
N GLY A 388 -20.98 -10.02 13.58
CA GLY A 388 -20.35 -9.21 14.64
C GLY A 388 -19.10 -9.85 15.27
N LYS A 389 -18.49 -10.84 14.61
CA LYS A 389 -17.23 -11.46 15.04
C LYS A 389 -16.20 -11.40 13.94
N VAL A 390 -14.94 -11.16 14.32
CA VAL A 390 -13.81 -11.25 13.40
C VAL A 390 -13.52 -12.72 13.10
N VAL A 391 -13.62 -13.08 11.83
CA VAL A 391 -13.35 -14.41 11.28
C VAL A 391 -12.15 -14.32 10.33
N SER A 392 -11.41 -15.43 10.20
CA SER A 392 -10.22 -15.48 9.34
C SER A 392 -10.34 -16.49 8.20
N ILE A 393 -9.79 -16.12 7.04
CA ILE A 393 -9.51 -17.03 5.93
C ILE A 393 -7.99 -17.23 5.89
N PRO A 394 -7.48 -18.47 5.87
CA PRO A 394 -6.04 -18.71 5.79
C PRO A 394 -5.43 -18.06 4.54
N GLY A 395 -4.28 -17.39 4.71
CA GLY A 395 -3.69 -16.52 3.70
C GLY A 395 -3.44 -17.18 2.34
N ILE A 396 -3.07 -18.47 2.33
CA ILE A 396 -2.81 -19.20 1.08
C ILE A 396 -4.08 -19.38 0.23
N PHE A 397 -5.24 -19.61 0.86
CA PHE A 397 -6.51 -19.75 0.16
C PHE A 397 -7.03 -18.38 -0.26
N PHE A 398 -6.94 -17.41 0.64
CA PHE A 398 -7.29 -16.02 0.35
C PHE A 398 -6.53 -15.51 -0.88
N GLY A 399 -5.20 -15.66 -0.92
CA GLY A 399 -4.39 -15.17 -2.04
C GLY A 399 -4.81 -15.75 -3.39
N TYR A 400 -5.21 -17.04 -3.43
CA TYR A 400 -5.70 -17.64 -4.68
C TYR A 400 -7.08 -17.08 -5.09
N PHE A 401 -8.01 -16.93 -4.15
CA PHE A 401 -9.34 -16.37 -4.44
C PHE A 401 -9.26 -14.89 -4.82
N TYR A 402 -8.39 -14.13 -4.16
CA TYR A 402 -8.09 -12.74 -4.48
C TYR A 402 -7.53 -12.63 -5.89
N LEU A 403 -6.52 -13.43 -6.24
CA LEU A 403 -5.94 -13.47 -7.59
C LEU A 403 -6.99 -13.80 -8.66
N LEU A 404 -7.89 -14.74 -8.40
CA LEU A 404 -8.97 -15.06 -9.34
C LEU A 404 -9.98 -13.92 -9.52
N ALA A 405 -10.29 -13.19 -8.43
CA ALA A 405 -11.17 -12.03 -8.48
C ALA A 405 -10.51 -10.86 -9.23
N ASP A 406 -9.21 -10.66 -9.04
CA ASP A 406 -8.38 -9.67 -9.74
C ASP A 406 -8.30 -10.00 -11.25
N HIS A 407 -8.16 -11.28 -11.61
CA HIS A 407 -8.15 -11.76 -13.00
C HIS A 407 -9.52 -11.70 -13.70
N THR A 408 -10.53 -11.02 -13.16
CA THR A 408 -11.84 -10.85 -13.80
C THR A 408 -11.72 -10.18 -15.17
N LEU A 409 -10.89 -9.14 -15.32
CA LEU A 409 -10.63 -8.51 -16.62
C LEU A 409 -10.01 -9.50 -17.61
N LEU A 410 -8.99 -10.26 -17.18
CA LEU A 410 -8.33 -11.27 -18.00
C LEU A 410 -9.33 -12.34 -18.47
N PHE A 411 -10.25 -12.76 -17.61
CA PHE A 411 -11.32 -13.69 -17.96
C PHE A 411 -12.30 -13.12 -19.01
N VAL A 412 -12.73 -11.87 -18.85
CA VAL A 412 -13.58 -11.18 -19.84
C VAL A 412 -12.86 -11.06 -21.19
N LEU A 413 -11.58 -10.72 -21.18
CA LEU A 413 -10.75 -10.62 -22.40
C LEU A 413 -10.46 -12.00 -23.01
N MET A 414 -10.37 -13.07 -22.22
CA MET A 414 -10.32 -14.45 -22.73
C MET A 414 -11.60 -14.81 -23.49
N LEU A 415 -12.78 -14.43 -22.97
CA LEU A 415 -14.05 -14.61 -23.67
C LEU A 415 -14.11 -13.80 -24.96
N LEU A 416 -13.60 -12.56 -24.95
CA LEU A 416 -13.47 -11.74 -26.14
C LEU A 416 -12.54 -12.40 -27.17
N ALA A 417 -11.38 -12.92 -26.74
CA ALA A 417 -10.43 -13.64 -27.59
C ALA A 417 -11.09 -14.86 -28.26
N PHE A 418 -11.84 -15.64 -27.47
CA PHE A 418 -12.57 -16.81 -27.95
C PHE A 418 -13.68 -16.42 -28.94
N MET A 419 -14.45 -15.37 -28.64
CA MET A 419 -15.46 -14.82 -29.54
C MET A 419 -14.84 -14.37 -30.86
N LEU A 420 -13.78 -13.57 -30.82
CA LEU A 420 -13.08 -13.10 -32.02
C LEU A 420 -12.46 -14.24 -32.81
N SER A 421 -11.93 -15.28 -32.15
CA SER A 421 -11.44 -16.50 -32.81
C SER A 421 -12.55 -17.17 -33.63
N THR A 422 -13.76 -17.27 -33.06
CA THR A 422 -14.90 -17.90 -33.73
C THR A 422 -15.49 -17.07 -34.87
N VAL A 423 -15.61 -15.75 -34.66
CA VAL A 423 -16.25 -14.82 -35.61
C VAL A 423 -15.33 -14.48 -36.78
N SER A 424 -14.07 -14.17 -36.50
CA SER A 424 -13.09 -13.77 -37.52
C SER A 424 -12.48 -14.97 -38.25
N ARG A 425 -12.43 -16.15 -37.60
CA ARG A 425 -11.71 -17.34 -38.09
C ARG A 425 -10.21 -17.10 -38.34
N HIS A 426 -9.66 -16.05 -37.74
CA HIS A 426 -8.25 -15.69 -37.80
C HIS A 426 -7.67 -15.59 -36.39
N SER A 427 -6.68 -16.44 -36.09
CA SER A 427 -6.08 -16.49 -34.76
C SER A 427 -5.37 -15.19 -34.38
N ALA A 428 -4.74 -14.51 -35.35
CA ALA A 428 -4.11 -13.22 -35.13
C ALA A 428 -5.07 -12.17 -34.55
N VAL A 429 -6.32 -12.11 -35.05
CA VAL A 429 -7.35 -11.16 -34.55
C VAL A 429 -7.76 -11.51 -33.13
N GLY A 430 -7.99 -12.80 -32.86
CA GLY A 430 -8.38 -13.27 -31.53
C GLY A 430 -7.28 -13.12 -30.47
N ILE A 431 -6.02 -13.00 -30.86
CA ILE A 431 -4.89 -12.81 -29.94
C ILE A 431 -4.57 -11.32 -29.77
N ALA A 432 -4.41 -10.58 -30.87
CA ALA A 432 -3.89 -9.21 -30.82
C ALA A 432 -4.86 -8.20 -30.22
N ILE A 433 -6.16 -8.30 -30.52
CA ILE A 433 -7.16 -7.32 -30.04
C ILE A 433 -7.32 -7.38 -28.52
N PRO A 434 -7.56 -8.55 -27.87
CA PRO A 434 -7.67 -8.62 -26.41
C PRO A 434 -6.38 -8.20 -25.71
N PHE A 435 -5.21 -8.58 -26.26
CA PHE A 435 -3.92 -8.15 -25.71
C PHE A 435 -3.76 -6.63 -25.76
N ALA A 436 -4.09 -6.00 -26.90
CA ALA A 436 -4.05 -4.54 -27.03
C ALA A 436 -5.04 -3.84 -26.09
N LEU A 437 -6.26 -4.38 -25.94
CA LEU A 437 -7.25 -3.84 -25.00
C LEU A 437 -6.75 -3.88 -23.55
N MET A 438 -6.11 -4.97 -23.14
CA MET A 438 -5.53 -5.10 -21.80
C MET A 438 -4.49 -4.00 -21.53
N MET A 439 -3.60 -3.75 -22.50
CA MET A 439 -2.61 -2.67 -22.39
C MET A 439 -3.28 -1.29 -22.34
N VAL A 440 -4.23 -1.03 -23.24
CA VAL A 440 -4.95 0.25 -23.29
C VAL A 440 -5.74 0.50 -22.00
N THR A 441 -6.28 -0.55 -21.37
CA THR A 441 -7.02 -0.44 -20.11
C THR A 441 -6.20 0.22 -19.02
N SER A 442 -4.97 -0.27 -18.82
CA SER A 442 -4.08 0.20 -17.75
C SER A 442 -3.66 1.66 -17.97
N TRP A 443 -3.42 2.04 -19.23
CA TRP A 443 -3.12 3.42 -19.58
C TRP A 443 -4.33 4.34 -19.45
N ALA A 444 -5.51 3.87 -19.87
CA ALA A 444 -6.74 4.64 -19.82
C ALA A 444 -7.19 4.89 -18.37
N SER A 445 -7.08 3.90 -17.49
CA SER A 445 -7.42 4.05 -16.07
C SER A 445 -6.51 5.08 -15.39
N MET A 446 -5.19 4.96 -15.58
CA MET A 446 -4.20 5.91 -15.04
C MET A 446 -4.42 7.35 -15.53
N MET A 447 -4.67 7.50 -16.84
CA MET A 447 -4.98 8.82 -17.40
C MET A 447 -6.26 9.39 -16.80
N LEU A 448 -7.32 8.59 -16.70
CA LEU A 448 -8.61 9.04 -16.21
C LEU A 448 -8.60 9.39 -14.71
N SER A 449 -7.79 8.70 -13.89
CA SER A 449 -7.57 9.05 -12.50
C SER A 449 -6.74 10.32 -12.31
N SER A 450 -5.86 10.64 -13.27
CA SER A 450 -5.02 11.84 -13.18
C SER A 450 -5.72 13.13 -13.62
N LEU A 451 -6.87 13.01 -14.30
CA LEU A 451 -7.63 14.17 -14.77
C LEU A 451 -8.47 14.76 -13.63
N PRO A 452 -8.44 16.09 -13.42
CA PRO A 452 -9.27 16.79 -12.43
C PRO A 452 -10.72 16.94 -12.92
N ILE A 453 -11.31 15.85 -13.39
CA ILE A 453 -12.69 15.79 -13.89
C ILE A 453 -13.52 15.10 -12.82
N ALA A 454 -14.52 15.81 -12.29
CA ALA A 454 -15.51 15.19 -11.41
C ALA A 454 -16.13 13.98 -12.12
N LYS A 455 -16.07 12.81 -11.47
CA LYS A 455 -16.53 11.56 -12.06
C LYS A 455 -17.99 11.68 -12.52
N ALA A 456 -18.21 11.60 -13.82
CA ALA A 456 -19.55 11.63 -14.39
C ALA A 456 -20.14 10.20 -14.41
N ARG A 457 -21.47 10.09 -14.22
CA ARG A 457 -22.17 8.80 -14.15
C ARG A 457 -22.02 7.90 -15.37
N TRP A 458 -21.68 8.45 -16.54
CA TRP A 458 -21.44 7.62 -17.74
C TRP A 458 -20.16 6.79 -17.61
N MET A 459 -19.19 7.25 -16.80
CA MET A 459 -17.93 6.55 -16.57
C MET A 459 -18.17 5.21 -15.86
N ASP A 460 -19.25 5.09 -15.08
CA ASP A 460 -19.65 3.83 -14.44
C ASP A 460 -19.91 2.70 -15.43
N PHE A 461 -20.17 3.02 -16.70
CA PHE A 461 -20.41 2.03 -17.77
C PHE A 461 -19.14 1.64 -18.54
N LEU A 462 -17.98 2.22 -18.23
CA LEU A 462 -16.72 1.76 -18.80
C LEU A 462 -16.36 0.41 -18.16
N TYR A 463 -15.94 -0.54 -19.00
CA TYR A 463 -15.70 -1.91 -18.54
C TYR A 463 -14.65 -1.98 -17.43
N PHE A 464 -13.57 -1.19 -17.55
CA PHE A 464 -12.44 -1.24 -16.62
C PHE A 464 -12.76 -0.73 -15.21
N TYR A 465 -13.84 0.05 -15.03
CA TYR A 465 -14.33 0.38 -13.68
C TYR A 465 -15.08 -0.78 -13.01
N ASN A 466 -15.50 -1.80 -13.76
CA ASN A 466 -16.32 -2.91 -13.26
C ASN A 466 -15.61 -4.26 -13.27
N THR A 467 -14.47 -4.36 -13.96
CA THR A 467 -13.72 -5.62 -14.12
C THR A 467 -12.68 -5.89 -13.05
N ASP A 468 -12.47 -4.95 -12.12
CA ASP A 468 -11.72 -5.20 -10.90
C ASP A 468 -12.71 -5.56 -9.77
N LEU A 469 -12.77 -6.84 -9.42
CA LEU A 469 -13.70 -7.33 -8.39
C LEU A 469 -13.00 -7.71 -7.09
N ALA A 470 -11.67 -7.80 -7.07
CA ALA A 470 -10.92 -8.27 -5.90
C ALA A 470 -11.16 -7.36 -4.70
N ASP A 471 -10.92 -6.06 -4.87
CA ASP A 471 -11.06 -5.07 -3.81
C ASP A 471 -12.50 -4.95 -3.30
N ARG A 472 -13.48 -5.20 -4.17
CA ARG A 472 -14.90 -5.13 -3.81
C ARG A 472 -15.40 -6.37 -3.09
N LEU A 473 -14.88 -7.54 -3.46
CA LEU A 473 -15.21 -8.81 -2.81
C LEU A 473 -14.47 -8.95 -1.48
N PHE A 474 -13.28 -8.37 -1.39
CA PHE A 474 -12.40 -8.42 -0.23
C PHE A 474 -11.98 -7.02 0.21
N PRO A 475 -12.91 -6.15 0.67
CA PRO A 475 -12.61 -4.76 1.03
C PRO A 475 -11.55 -4.67 2.13
N MET A 476 -11.54 -5.64 3.05
CA MET A 476 -10.57 -5.71 4.15
C MET A 476 -9.16 -6.14 3.72
N HIS A 477 -8.90 -6.35 2.41
CA HIS A 477 -7.54 -6.64 1.93
C HIS A 477 -6.60 -5.45 2.16
N LYS A 478 -7.15 -4.24 2.27
CA LYS A 478 -6.44 -3.01 2.64
C LYS A 478 -5.63 -3.14 3.93
N PHE A 479 -6.04 -4.03 4.84
CA PHE A 479 -5.29 -4.32 6.07
C PHE A 479 -4.02 -5.16 5.86
N PHE A 480 -3.70 -5.58 4.63
CA PHE A 480 -2.41 -6.18 4.30
C PHE A 480 -1.32 -5.11 4.06
N ASP A 481 -1.74 -3.89 3.72
CA ASP A 481 -0.89 -2.72 3.60
C ASP A 481 -1.65 -1.49 4.14
N LEU A 482 -1.88 -1.52 5.45
CA LEU A 482 -2.71 -0.53 6.13
C LEU A 482 -2.08 0.87 6.08
N VAL A 483 -0.75 0.96 6.11
CA VAL A 483 -0.03 2.24 6.02
C VAL A 483 -0.26 2.90 4.68
N THR A 484 -0.08 2.16 3.58
CA THR A 484 -0.37 2.67 2.24
C THR A 484 -1.85 3.02 2.10
N TYR A 485 -2.75 2.19 2.61
CA TYR A 485 -4.18 2.51 2.59
C TYR A 485 -4.50 3.82 3.32
N ILE A 486 -4.00 4.03 4.53
CA ILE A 486 -4.28 5.26 5.29
C ILE A 486 -3.69 6.47 4.57
N ARG A 487 -2.43 6.37 4.09
CA ARG A 487 -1.78 7.44 3.33
C ARG A 487 -2.51 7.77 2.03
N ILE A 488 -3.07 6.79 1.32
CA ILE A 488 -3.79 7.02 0.06
C ILE A 488 -5.24 7.45 0.30
N SER A 489 -5.94 6.85 1.26
CA SER A 489 -7.36 7.12 1.54
C SER A 489 -7.61 8.51 2.12
N GLN A 490 -6.65 9.07 2.86
CA GLN A 490 -6.68 10.47 3.28
C GLN A 490 -6.51 11.45 2.10
N ASN A 491 -5.94 10.97 0.98
CA ASN A 491 -5.44 11.82 -0.11
C ASN A 491 -6.21 11.69 -1.43
N ILE A 492 -7.20 10.80 -1.55
CA ILE A 492 -7.99 10.64 -2.79
C ILE A 492 -9.47 10.85 -2.48
N PRO A 493 -10.18 11.74 -3.21
CA PRO A 493 -11.63 11.86 -3.09
C PRO A 493 -12.22 10.48 -3.35
N GLN A 494 -12.94 9.94 -2.36
CA GLN A 494 -13.58 8.62 -2.41
C GLN A 494 -14.17 8.39 -3.80
N ASN A 495 -13.46 7.60 -4.60
CA ASN A 495 -13.88 7.32 -5.95
C ASN A 495 -15.25 6.67 -5.81
N ASN A 496 -16.30 7.32 -6.31
CA ASN A 496 -17.66 6.77 -6.38
C ASN A 496 -17.66 5.55 -7.33
N LEU A 497 -16.93 4.50 -7.02
CA LEU A 497 -16.85 3.26 -7.78
C LEU A 497 -18.27 2.64 -7.79
N PRO A 498 -18.67 2.02 -8.90
CA PRO A 498 -19.95 1.32 -8.89
C PRO A 498 -19.97 0.25 -7.79
N SER A 499 -21.15 0.08 -7.17
CA SER A 499 -21.38 -0.94 -6.14
C SER A 499 -21.00 -2.34 -6.63
N LEU A 500 -20.62 -3.23 -5.70
CA LEU A 500 -20.29 -4.63 -6.01
C LEU A 500 -21.38 -5.31 -6.84
N SER A 501 -22.64 -5.17 -6.45
CA SER A 501 -23.78 -5.78 -7.14
C SER A 501 -23.90 -5.30 -8.60
N PHE A 502 -23.71 -4.00 -8.84
CA PHE A 502 -23.69 -3.43 -10.17
C PHE A 502 -22.54 -3.99 -11.01
N SER A 503 -21.31 -4.00 -10.48
CA SER A 503 -20.14 -4.47 -11.22
C SER A 503 -20.23 -5.96 -11.55
N VAL A 504 -20.68 -6.80 -10.61
CA VAL A 504 -20.92 -8.23 -10.86
C VAL A 504 -21.97 -8.42 -11.95
N LEU A 505 -23.08 -7.69 -11.91
CA LEU A 505 -24.12 -7.77 -12.94
C LEU A 505 -23.61 -7.30 -14.30
N PHE A 506 -22.85 -6.21 -14.34
CA PHE A 506 -22.23 -5.69 -15.57
C PHE A 506 -21.32 -6.73 -16.21
N VAL A 507 -20.40 -7.31 -15.43
CA VAL A 507 -19.47 -8.35 -15.90
C VAL A 507 -20.23 -9.59 -16.38
N LEU A 508 -21.28 -10.00 -15.66
CA LEU A 508 -22.10 -11.14 -16.05
C LEU A 508 -22.79 -10.88 -17.40
N VAL A 509 -23.43 -9.72 -17.59
CA VAL A 509 -24.07 -9.35 -18.85
C VAL A 509 -23.06 -9.35 -19.99
N LEU A 510 -21.88 -8.76 -19.77
CA LEU A 510 -20.82 -8.72 -20.77
C LEU A 510 -20.34 -10.12 -21.17
N CYS A 511 -20.08 -10.99 -20.18
CA CYS A 511 -19.71 -12.39 -20.41
C CYS A 511 -20.77 -13.16 -21.19
N VAL A 512 -22.05 -13.00 -20.84
CA VAL A 512 -23.19 -13.63 -21.54
C VAL A 512 -23.26 -13.15 -22.98
N CYS A 513 -23.12 -11.85 -23.24
CA CYS A 513 -23.13 -11.30 -24.59
C CYS A 513 -21.99 -11.87 -25.45
N LEU A 514 -20.74 -11.83 -24.94
CA LEU A 514 -19.58 -12.34 -25.66
C LEU A 514 -19.70 -13.84 -25.96
N PHE A 515 -20.13 -14.62 -24.95
CA PHE A 515 -20.33 -16.06 -25.10
C PHE A 515 -21.45 -16.38 -26.09
N TYR A 516 -22.58 -15.65 -26.03
CA TYR A 516 -23.71 -15.85 -26.92
C TYR A 516 -23.36 -15.53 -28.38
N ILE A 517 -22.64 -14.43 -28.64
CA ILE A 517 -22.18 -14.08 -29.99
C ILE A 517 -21.26 -15.17 -30.55
N ALA A 518 -20.32 -15.66 -29.74
CA ALA A 518 -19.42 -16.75 -30.11
C ALA A 518 -20.20 -18.05 -30.42
N PHE A 519 -21.17 -18.38 -29.57
CA PHE A 519 -22.01 -19.57 -29.69
C PHE A 519 -22.88 -19.53 -30.96
N ASP A 520 -23.53 -18.41 -31.21
CA ASP A 520 -24.40 -18.21 -32.37
C ASP A 520 -23.59 -18.32 -33.68
N SER A 521 -22.44 -17.63 -33.73
CA SER A 521 -21.51 -17.69 -34.87
C SER A 521 -21.00 -19.11 -35.14
N PHE A 522 -20.67 -19.88 -34.10
CA PHE A 522 -20.19 -21.25 -34.25
C PHE A 522 -21.29 -22.24 -34.68
N THR A 523 -22.52 -22.05 -34.18
CA THR A 523 -23.59 -23.03 -34.39
C THR A 523 -24.36 -22.82 -35.69
N ARG A 524 -24.69 -21.56 -36.02
CA ARG A 524 -25.55 -21.22 -37.17
C ARG A 524 -24.81 -20.94 -38.46
N ARG A 525 -23.58 -20.43 -38.39
CA ARG A 525 -22.84 -20.03 -39.59
C ARG A 525 -22.33 -21.26 -40.34
N ASP A 526 -22.46 -21.24 -41.66
CA ASP A 526 -21.95 -22.33 -42.49
C ASP A 526 -20.42 -22.38 -42.45
N ILE A 527 -19.92 -23.61 -42.35
CA ILE A 527 -18.50 -23.94 -42.35
C ILE A 527 -18.20 -24.42 -43.76
N LYS A 528 -17.75 -23.48 -44.61
CA LYS A 528 -17.44 -23.72 -46.02
C LYS A 528 -16.15 -24.50 -46.20
#